data_AF-A0A1G7YGK2-F1
#
_entry.id   AF-A0A1G7YGK2-F1
#
_cell.length_a   1.000
_cell.length_b   1.000
_cell.length_c   1.000
_cell.angle_alpha   90.00
_cell.angle_beta   90.00
_cell.angle_gamma   90.00
#
_symmetry.space_group_name_H-M   'P 1'
#
loop_
_entity.id
_entity.type
_entity.pdbx_description
1 polymer ?
#
loop_
_entity_poly.entity_id
_entity_poly.type
_entity_poly.pdbx_seq_one_letter_code
_entity_poly.pdbx_strand_id
1 'polypeptide(L)'
;MTRADKYPDQATAAMDRLQEEARQTDDARDEATFREERLVGEIDAAYEAGDHAKVEGLQALHQQAEVDIVNTTSDFEAVMDQIGDAQRFWYEEDDDDDDDDNDDD
;
A
#
# COMPACT_ATOMS: atom_id res chain seq x y z
N MET A 1 5.20 -4.79 -29.44
CA MET A 1 4.06 -5.65 -29.01
C MET A 1 4.36 -6.15 -27.61
N THR A 2 3.52 -5.79 -26.64
CA THR A 2 3.74 -6.01 -25.20
C THR A 2 3.38 -7.44 -24.77
N ARG A 3 3.77 -7.83 -23.55
CA ARG A 3 3.32 -9.12 -22.97
C ARG A 3 1.82 -9.13 -22.73
N ALA A 4 1.23 -7.99 -22.38
CA ALA A 4 -0.22 -7.83 -22.24
C ALA A 4 -0.95 -8.04 -23.57
N ASP A 5 -0.38 -7.66 -24.71
CA ASP A 5 -0.99 -7.94 -26.03
C ASP A 5 -1.05 -9.44 -26.33
N LYS A 6 -0.04 -10.20 -25.87
CA LYS A 6 0.05 -11.66 -26.04
C LYS A 6 -0.83 -12.41 -25.02
N TYR A 7 -0.95 -11.88 -23.80
CA TYR A 7 -1.64 -12.52 -22.67
C TYR A 7 -2.55 -11.53 -21.92
N PRO A 8 -3.60 -10.99 -22.57
CA PRO A 8 -4.41 -9.91 -22.01
C PRO A 8 -5.12 -10.31 -20.72
N ASP A 9 -5.71 -11.51 -20.68
CA ASP A 9 -6.44 -11.99 -19.50
C ASP A 9 -5.52 -12.15 -18.27
N GLN A 10 -4.25 -12.54 -18.48
CA GLN A 10 -3.29 -12.70 -17.39
C GLN A 10 -2.81 -11.33 -16.86
N ALA A 11 -2.56 -10.38 -17.77
CA ALA A 11 -2.19 -9.03 -17.41
C ALA A 11 -3.32 -8.32 -16.63
N THR A 12 -4.58 -8.45 -17.09
CA THR A 12 -5.74 -7.89 -16.39
C THR A 12 -5.92 -8.52 -15.02
N ALA A 13 -5.89 -9.86 -14.92
CA ALA A 13 -6.07 -10.53 -13.63
C ALA A 13 -4.99 -10.16 -12.60
N ALA A 14 -3.73 -10.01 -13.05
CA ALA A 14 -2.63 -9.57 -12.19
C ALA A 14 -2.84 -8.12 -11.70
N MET A 15 -3.21 -7.21 -12.61
CA MET A 15 -3.45 -5.80 -12.28
C MET A 15 -4.66 -5.62 -11.38
N ASP A 16 -5.78 -6.31 -11.64
CA ASP A 16 -7.00 -6.22 -10.83
C ASP A 16 -6.72 -6.68 -9.40
N ARG A 17 -5.97 -7.78 -9.23
CA ARG A 17 -5.57 -8.27 -7.92
C ARG A 17 -4.74 -7.23 -7.16
N LEU A 18 -3.71 -6.66 -7.79
CA LEU A 18 -2.84 -5.69 -7.14
C LEU A 18 -3.59 -4.39 -6.81
N GLN A 19 -4.50 -3.94 -7.68
CA GLN A 19 -5.35 -2.78 -7.40
C GLN A 19 -6.31 -3.02 -6.24
N GLU A 20 -6.86 -4.22 -6.12
CA GLU A 20 -7.71 -4.59 -4.98
C GLU A 20 -6.90 -4.63 -3.67
N GLU A 21 -5.69 -5.19 -3.70
CA GLU A 21 -4.78 -5.20 -2.55
C GLU A 21 -4.38 -3.78 -2.13
N ALA A 22 -4.13 -2.88 -3.10
CA ALA A 22 -3.85 -1.47 -2.83
C ALA A 22 -5.04 -0.77 -2.17
N ARG A 23 -6.28 -1.05 -2.62
CA ARG A 23 -7.49 -0.49 -1.98
C ARG A 23 -7.66 -1.00 -0.55
N GLN A 24 -7.47 -2.29 -0.32
CA GLN A 24 -7.62 -2.86 1.02
C GLN A 24 -6.60 -2.31 2.01
N THR A 25 -5.36 -2.09 1.57
CA THR A 25 -4.30 -1.50 2.39
C THR A 25 -4.54 0.00 2.63
N ASP A 26 -5.05 0.73 1.64
CA ASP A 26 -5.46 2.14 1.79
C ASP A 26 -6.63 2.29 2.78
N ASP A 27 -7.68 1.48 2.63
CA ASP A 27 -8.83 1.44 3.54
C ASP A 27 -8.39 1.11 4.98
N ALA A 28 -7.46 0.16 5.15
CA ALA A 28 -6.92 -0.20 6.46
C ALA A 28 -6.11 0.94 7.10
N ARG A 29 -5.35 1.69 6.29
CA ARG A 29 -4.61 2.87 6.77
C ARG A 29 -5.56 3.98 7.21
N ASP A 30 -6.62 4.24 6.44
CA ASP A 30 -7.61 5.25 6.77
C ASP A 30 -8.38 4.90 8.05
N GLU A 31 -8.75 3.64 8.25
CA GLU A 31 -9.38 3.17 9.50
C GLU A 31 -8.42 3.29 10.70
N ALA A 32 -7.13 2.94 10.54
CA ALA A 32 -6.14 3.08 11.60
C ALA A 32 -5.92 4.55 11.99
N THR A 33 -5.89 5.45 11.00
CA THR A 33 -5.79 6.91 11.21
C THR A 33 -7.01 7.44 11.93
N PHE A 34 -8.22 7.09 11.49
CA PHE A 34 -9.46 7.50 12.15
C PHE A 34 -9.52 7.03 13.61
N ARG A 35 -9.04 5.81 13.87
CA ARG A 35 -8.97 5.28 15.23
C ARG A 35 -7.98 6.05 16.11
N GLU A 36 -6.81 6.41 15.57
CA GLU A 36 -5.81 7.22 16.29
C GLU A 36 -6.40 8.58 16.68
N GLU A 37 -7.00 9.29 15.74
CA GLU A 37 -7.59 10.62 15.98
C GLU A 37 -8.68 10.56 17.07
N ARG A 38 -9.50 9.51 17.04
CA ARG A 38 -10.53 9.29 18.06
C ARG A 38 -9.92 9.03 19.43
N LEU A 39 -8.85 8.23 19.50
CA LEU A 39 -8.17 7.92 20.75
C LEU A 39 -7.55 9.17 21.39
N VAL A 40 -6.98 10.09 20.59
CA VAL A 40 -6.48 11.37 21.11
C VAL A 40 -7.59 12.15 21.82
N GLY A 41 -8.77 12.29 21.20
CA GLY A 41 -9.91 12.95 21.82
C GLY A 41 -10.41 12.25 23.09
N GLU A 42 -10.41 10.91 23.11
CA GLU A 42 -10.77 10.13 24.30
C GLU A 42 -9.75 10.29 25.44
N ILE A 43 -8.45 10.39 25.12
CA ILE A 43 -7.37 10.63 26.08
C ILE A 43 -7.53 11.99 26.73
N ASP A 44 -7.72 13.04 25.93
CA ASP A 44 -7.90 14.40 26.43
C ASP A 44 -9.11 14.50 27.36
N ALA A 45 -10.25 13.92 26.97
CA ALA A 45 -11.45 13.88 27.80
C ALA A 45 -11.25 13.11 29.12
N ALA A 46 -10.51 11.99 29.09
CA ALA A 46 -10.19 11.22 30.29
C ALA A 46 -9.24 11.99 31.22
N TYR A 47 -8.28 12.72 30.65
CA TYR A 47 -7.34 13.55 31.38
C TYR A 47 -8.05 14.73 32.07
N GLU A 48 -8.94 15.42 31.37
CA GLU A 48 -9.77 16.50 31.93
C GLU A 48 -10.67 16.02 33.07
N ALA A 49 -11.16 14.77 32.99
CA ALA A 49 -11.96 14.14 34.04
C ALA A 49 -11.13 13.65 35.24
N GLY A 50 -9.80 13.67 35.15
CA GLY A 50 -8.88 13.15 36.18
C GLY A 50 -8.85 11.62 36.27
N ASP A 51 -9.30 10.91 35.22
CA ASP A 51 -9.31 9.45 35.16
C ASP A 51 -7.98 8.90 34.60
N HIS A 52 -6.95 8.92 35.44
CA HIS A 52 -5.60 8.52 35.05
C HIS A 52 -5.49 7.05 34.62
N ALA A 53 -6.30 6.15 35.18
CA ALA A 53 -6.30 4.74 34.79
C ALA A 53 -6.83 4.56 33.37
N LYS A 54 -7.88 5.32 33.01
CA LYS A 54 -8.40 5.33 31.64
C LYS A 54 -7.41 5.96 30.67
N VAL A 55 -6.73 7.04 31.05
CA VAL A 55 -5.68 7.67 30.23
C VAL A 55 -4.59 6.65 29.89
N GLU A 56 -4.06 5.92 30.88
CA GLU A 56 -3.02 4.90 30.64
C GLU A 56 -3.48 3.81 29.67
N GLY A 57 -4.71 3.30 29.84
CA GLY A 57 -5.28 2.30 28.92
C GLY A 57 -5.47 2.83 27.50
N LEU A 58 -5.91 4.07 27.36
CA LEU A 58 -6.09 4.71 26.05
C LEU A 58 -4.75 5.04 25.38
N GLN A 59 -3.72 5.43 26.14
CA GLN A 59 -2.37 5.66 25.61
C GLN A 59 -1.76 4.39 25.02
N ALA A 60 -1.98 3.22 25.65
CA ALA A 60 -1.53 1.95 25.10
C ALA A 60 -2.24 1.62 23.77
N LEU A 61 -3.54 1.91 23.68
CA LEU A 61 -4.30 1.73 22.43
C LEU A 61 -3.87 2.72 21.35
N HIS A 62 -3.52 3.94 21.72
CA HIS A 62 -3.03 4.99 20.83
C HIS A 62 -1.68 4.59 20.22
N GLN A 63 -0.73 4.13 21.03
CA GLN A 63 0.54 3.59 20.53
C GLN A 63 0.35 2.40 19.57
N GLN A 64 -0.61 1.51 19.86
CA GLN A 64 -0.91 0.42 18.93
C GLN A 64 -1.48 0.94 17.60
N ALA A 65 -2.35 1.95 17.64
CA ALA A 65 -2.89 2.57 16.43
C ALA A 65 -1.78 3.25 15.60
N GLU A 66 -0.82 3.92 16.23
CA GLU A 66 0.35 4.49 15.54
C GLU A 66 1.18 3.41 14.83
N VAL A 67 1.40 2.26 15.49
CA VAL A 67 2.09 1.11 14.88
C VAL A 67 1.29 0.55 13.70
N ASP A 68 -0.03 0.44 13.84
CA ASP A 68 -0.91 -0.05 12.78
C ASP A 68 -0.88 0.89 11.56
N ILE A 69 -0.86 2.22 11.76
CA ILE A 69 -0.71 3.22 10.69
C ILE A 69 0.63 3.04 9.96
N VAL A 70 1.73 2.89 10.68
CA VAL A 70 3.05 2.70 10.07
C VAL A 70 3.09 1.42 9.23
N ASN A 71 2.55 0.31 9.76
CA ASN A 71 2.52 -0.96 9.04
C ASN A 71 1.65 -0.88 7.79
N THR A 72 0.41 -0.38 7.91
CA THR A 72 -0.51 -0.26 6.77
C THR A 72 0.00 0.71 5.70
N THR A 73 0.70 1.77 6.10
CA THR A 73 1.39 2.67 5.15
C THR A 73 2.51 1.94 4.40
N SER A 74 3.34 1.19 5.12
CA SER A 74 4.43 0.41 4.49
C SER A 74 3.89 -0.67 3.55
N ASP A 75 2.79 -1.33 3.93
CA ASP A 75 2.14 -2.34 3.09
C ASP A 75 1.57 -1.72 1.81
N PHE A 76 0.90 -0.56 1.93
CA PHE A 76 0.39 0.18 0.78
C PHE A 76 1.52 0.58 -0.19
N GLU A 77 2.62 1.13 0.33
CA GLU A 77 3.80 1.49 -0.48
C GLU A 77 4.36 0.26 -1.21
N ALA A 78 4.48 -0.88 -0.51
CA ALA A 78 4.96 -2.13 -1.11
C ALA A 78 4.05 -2.64 -2.23
N VAL A 79 2.72 -2.50 -2.10
CA VAL A 79 1.77 -2.88 -3.16
C VAL A 79 1.87 -1.91 -4.34
N MET A 80 2.05 -0.61 -4.09
CA MET A 80 2.24 0.38 -5.16
C MET A 80 3.53 0.13 -5.95
N ASP A 81 4.61 -0.29 -5.29
CA ASP A 81 5.84 -0.72 -5.96
C ASP A 81 5.60 -1.95 -6.84
N GLN A 82 4.87 -2.95 -6.33
CA GLN A 82 4.48 -4.13 -7.12
C GLN A 82 3.60 -3.78 -8.32
N ILE A 83 2.71 -2.79 -8.20
CA ILE A 83 1.92 -2.27 -9.32
C ILE A 83 2.85 -1.66 -10.37
N GLY A 84 3.83 -0.84 -9.96
CA GLY A 84 4.82 -0.27 -10.88
C GLY A 84 5.65 -1.34 -11.61
N ASP A 85 6.07 -2.38 -10.88
CA ASP A 85 6.78 -3.52 -11.45
C ASP A 85 5.92 -4.33 -12.41
N ALA A 86 4.66 -4.57 -12.06
CA ALA A 86 3.70 -5.26 -12.93
C ALA A 86 3.38 -4.44 -14.18
N GLN A 87 3.28 -3.11 -14.07
CA GLN A 87 3.09 -2.23 -15.22
C GLN A 87 4.23 -2.34 -16.22
N ARG A 88 5.48 -2.27 -15.74
CA ARG A 88 6.66 -2.49 -16.58
C ARG A 88 6.68 -3.89 -17.18
N PHE A 89 6.46 -4.92 -16.37
CA PHE A 89 6.50 -6.30 -16.84
C PHE A 89 5.48 -6.60 -17.94
N TRP A 90 4.24 -6.10 -17.81
CA TRP A 90 3.16 -6.44 -18.73
C TRP A 90 3.06 -5.51 -19.93
N TYR A 91 3.33 -4.22 -19.76
CA TYR A 91 2.98 -3.18 -20.74
C TYR A 91 4.19 -2.42 -21.31
N GLU A 92 5.40 -2.66 -20.81
CA GLU A 92 6.60 -2.23 -21.52
C GLU A 92 6.77 -3.13 -22.76
N GLU A 93 7.10 -2.54 -23.91
CA GLU A 93 7.39 -3.33 -25.10
C GLU A 93 8.63 -4.18 -24.82
N ASP A 94 8.58 -5.46 -25.19
CA ASP A 94 9.82 -6.25 -25.24
C ASP A 94 10.67 -5.56 -26.33
N ASP A 95 11.69 -4.78 -25.95
CA ASP A 95 12.75 -4.30 -26.84
C ASP A 95 13.56 -5.52 -27.31
N ASP A 96 12.96 -6.33 -28.19
CA ASP A 96 13.68 -7.25 -29.07
C ASP A 96 14.30 -6.43 -30.22
N ASP A 97 15.03 -5.35 -29.91
CA ASP A 97 16.00 -4.73 -30.83
C ASP A 97 17.36 -5.45 -30.65
N ASP A 98 17.33 -6.76 -30.97
CA ASP A 98 18.49 -7.46 -31.53
C ASP A 98 18.63 -6.98 -32.99
N ASP A 99 19.23 -5.80 -33.21
CA ASP A 99 19.85 -5.47 -34.50
C ASP A 99 21.35 -5.74 -34.38
N ASP A 100 21.66 -7.02 -34.50
CA ASP A 100 22.97 -7.62 -34.69
C ASP A 100 23.45 -7.33 -36.13
N ASP A 101 23.70 -6.06 -36.46
CA ASP A 101 24.36 -5.69 -37.72
C ASP A 101 25.89 -5.66 -37.53
N ASN A 102 26.44 -6.86 -37.62
CA ASN A 102 27.82 -7.15 -37.96
C ASN A 102 28.16 -6.54 -39.33
N ASP A 103 28.75 -5.34 -39.36
CA ASP A 103 29.46 -4.82 -40.54
C ASP A 103 30.98 -4.96 -40.32
N ASP A 104 31.48 -6.10 -40.79
CA ASP A 104 32.89 -6.39 -41.07
C ASP A 104 33.20 -5.79 -42.47
N ASP A 105 33.90 -4.64 -42.51
CA ASP A 105 34.80 -4.25 -43.62
C ASP A 105 35.87 -3.24 -43.16
#